data_AF-A0A497MB88-F1
#
_entry.id   AF-A0A497MB88-F1
#
_cell.length_a   1.000
_cell.length_b   1.000
_cell.length_c   1.000
_cell.angle_alpha   90.00
_cell.angle_beta   90.00
_cell.angle_gamma   90.00
#
_symmetry.space_group_name_H-M   'P 1'
#
loop_
_entity.id
_entity.type
_entity.pdbx_description
1 polymer ?
#
loop_
_entity_poly.entity_id
_entity_poly.type
_entity_poly.pdbx_seq_one_letter_code
_entity_poly.pdbx_strand_id
1 'polypeptide(L)'
;MAVVFGPVEAVPDVVWGQLYRSLDSLKSLLENWGFKVYRARVWTDEKTATVLLFELEKSILTRFRLHRGPPVFSGEFWRFMDKYLGSSSVASGPWVEGDRLMVEVERRFKDAAILLRSCLENDGGVSVGVRGKVAEAVKRGFRVLRNLELWEVLKSNDRFNCYMSEFLDGLPTWLKSWVEEHSKGE
;
A
#
# COMPACT_ATOMS: atom_id res chain seq x y z
N MET A 1 -5.05 1.31 -6.38
CA MET A 1 -5.91 1.21 -5.18
C MET A 1 -5.87 2.52 -4.43
N ALA A 2 -6.82 2.76 -3.54
CA ALA A 2 -6.93 3.99 -2.77
C ALA A 2 -7.48 3.74 -1.36
N VAL A 3 -7.04 4.54 -0.40
CA VAL A 3 -7.74 4.74 0.88
C VAL A 3 -8.36 6.13 0.85
N VAL A 4 -9.69 6.21 1.01
CA VAL A 4 -10.46 7.44 0.93
C VAL A 4 -11.10 7.72 2.28
N PHE A 5 -10.93 8.93 2.82
CA PHE A 5 -11.51 9.37 4.08
C PHE A 5 -11.81 10.88 4.03
N GLY A 6 -12.42 11.41 5.08
CA GLY A 6 -12.77 12.84 5.17
C GLY A 6 -11.55 13.78 5.26
N PRO A 7 -11.78 15.09 5.41
CA PRO A 7 -10.70 16.06 5.59
C PRO A 7 -9.95 15.82 6.91
N VAL A 8 -8.67 16.19 6.93
CA VAL A 8 -7.84 16.18 8.15
C VAL A 8 -7.94 17.55 8.82
N GLU A 9 -8.36 17.59 10.08
CA GLU A 9 -8.54 18.83 10.84
C GLU A 9 -7.21 19.33 11.40
N ALA A 10 -6.49 20.11 10.59
CA ALA A 10 -5.28 20.82 10.97
C ALA A 10 -5.03 21.99 10.01
N VAL A 11 -4.04 22.84 10.32
CA VAL A 11 -3.56 23.85 9.38
C VAL A 11 -2.90 23.18 8.15
N PRO A 12 -2.95 23.78 6.94
CA PRO A 12 -2.52 23.14 5.69
C PRO A 12 -1.13 22.50 5.75
N ASP A 13 -0.13 23.21 6.28
CA ASP A 13 1.25 22.70 6.40
C ASP A 13 1.33 21.42 7.26
N VAL A 14 0.53 21.35 8.32
CA VAL A 14 0.44 20.17 9.18
C VAL A 14 -0.32 19.05 8.49
N VAL A 15 -1.38 19.35 7.74
CA VAL A 15 -2.15 18.37 6.96
C VAL A 15 -1.22 17.62 6.00
N TRP A 16 -0.51 18.34 5.13
CA TRP A 16 0.38 17.72 4.15
C TRP A 16 1.49 16.91 4.80
N GLY A 17 2.15 17.47 5.83
CA GLY A 17 3.22 16.78 6.56
C GLY A 17 2.76 15.49 7.24
N GLN A 18 1.51 15.42 7.71
CA GLN A 18 0.95 14.19 8.29
C GLN A 18 0.49 13.20 7.23
N LEU A 19 -0.09 13.67 6.12
CA LEU A 19 -0.54 12.82 5.03
C LEU A 19 0.62 12.09 4.35
N TYR A 20 1.71 12.79 4.01
CA TYR A 20 2.88 12.15 3.40
C TYR A 20 3.53 11.13 4.33
N ARG A 21 3.71 11.46 5.62
CA ARG A 21 4.25 10.50 6.60
C ARG A 21 3.35 9.28 6.79
N SER A 22 2.02 9.46 6.71
CA SER A 22 1.07 8.35 6.78
C SER A 22 1.07 7.51 5.50
N LEU A 23 1.18 8.14 4.33
CA LEU A 23 1.33 7.49 3.03
C LEU A 23 2.59 6.59 3.02
N ASP A 24 3.73 7.11 3.48
CA ASP A 24 4.98 6.34 3.54
C ASP A 24 4.89 5.15 4.51
N SER A 25 4.19 5.33 5.63
CA SER A 25 3.97 4.25 6.61
C SER A 25 3.11 3.14 6.02
N LEU A 26 2.01 3.48 5.34
CA LEU A 26 1.15 2.51 4.66
C LEU A 26 1.81 1.88 3.43
N LYS A 27 2.64 2.62 2.69
CA LYS A 27 3.46 2.08 1.62
C LYS A 27 4.43 1.02 2.17
N SER A 28 5.15 1.35 3.23
CA SER A 28 6.09 0.43 3.89
C SER A 28 5.38 -0.80 4.44
N LEU A 29 4.17 -0.64 5.00
CA LEU A 29 3.31 -1.74 5.41
C LEU A 29 3.02 -2.68 4.23
N LEU A 30 2.56 -2.15 3.09
CA LEU A 30 2.27 -2.95 1.90
C LEU A 30 3.52 -3.72 1.42
N GLU A 31 4.66 -3.05 1.34
CA GLU A 31 5.94 -3.65 0.92
C GLU A 31 6.41 -4.75 1.88
N ASN A 32 6.29 -4.53 3.20
CA ASN A 32 6.62 -5.52 4.23
C ASN A 32 5.75 -6.78 4.16
N TRP A 33 4.51 -6.65 3.67
CA TRP A 33 3.61 -7.78 3.40
C TRP A 33 3.82 -8.41 2.01
N GLY A 34 4.77 -7.90 1.23
CA GLY A 34 5.20 -8.42 -0.06
C GLY A 34 4.44 -7.86 -1.26
N PHE A 35 3.66 -6.79 -1.07
CA PHE A 35 3.05 -6.06 -2.19
C PHE A 35 4.05 -5.07 -2.74
N LYS A 36 4.41 -5.20 -4.02
CA LYS A 36 5.30 -4.25 -4.68
C LYS A 36 4.53 -2.98 -5.05
N VAL A 37 4.97 -1.84 -4.54
CA VAL A 37 4.37 -0.51 -4.78
C VAL A 37 5.21 0.24 -5.81
N TYR A 38 4.64 0.57 -6.97
CA TYR A 38 5.34 1.38 -7.98
C TYR A 38 5.30 2.87 -7.64
N ARG A 39 4.10 3.38 -7.33
CA ARG A 39 3.89 4.79 -6.98
C ARG A 39 2.89 4.89 -5.84
N ALA A 40 3.11 5.88 -4.98
CA ALA A 40 2.19 6.26 -3.93
C ALA A 40 2.02 7.79 -3.95
N ARG A 41 0.80 8.27 -3.75
CA ARG A 41 0.48 9.71 -3.83
C ARG A 41 -0.62 10.11 -2.86
N VAL A 42 -0.60 11.38 -2.45
CA VAL A 42 -1.67 12.01 -1.66
C VAL A 42 -2.44 12.95 -2.58
N TRP A 43 -3.77 12.94 -2.43
CA TRP A 43 -4.64 13.97 -2.95
C TRP A 43 -5.64 14.39 -1.88
N THR A 44 -5.96 15.67 -1.78
CA THR A 44 -7.05 16.18 -0.96
C THR A 44 -7.54 17.51 -1.53
N ASP A 45 -8.82 17.81 -1.36
CA ASP A 45 -9.37 19.15 -1.57
C ASP A 45 -9.43 19.97 -0.27
N GLU A 46 -8.86 19.44 0.83
CA GLU A 46 -8.81 19.99 2.19
C GLU A 46 -10.18 20.26 2.82
N LYS A 47 -11.28 19.91 2.14
CA LYS A 47 -12.65 20.28 2.52
C LYS A 47 -13.55 19.07 2.69
N THR A 48 -13.52 18.15 1.73
CA THR A 48 -14.49 17.06 1.63
C THR A 48 -13.82 15.70 1.65
N ALA A 49 -12.67 15.55 0.99
CA ALA A 49 -12.08 14.24 0.78
C ALA A 49 -10.55 14.27 0.81
N THR A 50 -9.99 13.19 1.32
CA THR A 50 -8.57 12.86 1.29
C THR A 50 -8.41 11.47 0.70
N VAL A 51 -7.44 11.31 -0.19
CA VAL A 51 -7.15 10.08 -0.90
C VAL A 51 -5.65 9.76 -0.80
N LEU A 52 -5.36 8.56 -0.30
CA LEU A 52 -4.03 7.95 -0.36
C LEU A 52 -4.03 6.91 -1.48
N LEU A 53 -3.35 7.22 -2.57
CA LEU A 53 -3.26 6.37 -3.77
C LEU A 53 -2.04 5.47 -3.71
N PHE A 54 -2.24 4.22 -4.15
CA PHE A 54 -1.20 3.21 -4.29
C PHE A 54 -1.36 2.49 -5.63
N GLU A 55 -0.33 2.58 -6.47
CA GLU A 55 -0.18 1.76 -7.66
C GLU A 55 0.66 0.53 -7.30
N LEU A 56 0.05 -0.64 -7.41
CA LEU A 56 0.65 -1.91 -7.03
C LEU A 56 0.89 -2.75 -8.28
N GLU A 57 1.96 -3.53 -8.29
CA GLU A 57 2.17 -4.57 -9.32
C GLU A 57 1.02 -5.58 -9.32
N LYS A 58 0.60 -6.03 -8.13
CA LYS A 58 -0.59 -6.85 -7.91
C LYS A 58 -1.25 -6.47 -6.60
N SER A 59 -2.58 -6.32 -6.62
CA SER A 59 -3.38 -6.11 -5.40
C SER A 59 -3.79 -7.41 -4.72
N ILE A 60 -3.71 -8.54 -5.42
CA ILE A 60 -3.94 -9.89 -4.92
C ILE A 60 -2.70 -10.74 -5.24
N LEU A 61 -2.05 -11.25 -4.21
CA LEU A 61 -0.90 -12.14 -4.30
C LEU A 61 -1.35 -13.61 -4.27
N THR A 62 -0.44 -14.51 -4.63
CA THR A 62 -0.61 -15.96 -4.43
C THR A 62 -0.83 -16.28 -2.96
N ARG A 63 -1.57 -17.37 -2.68
CA ARG A 63 -1.89 -17.82 -1.32
C ARG A 63 -0.64 -18.03 -0.47
N PHE A 64 0.38 -18.62 -1.07
CA PHE A 64 1.63 -18.96 -0.39
C PHE A 64 2.75 -17.99 -0.74
N ARG A 65 3.72 -17.89 0.16
CA ARG A 65 5.00 -17.21 -0.07
C ARG A 65 6.15 -18.12 0.31
N LEU A 66 7.24 -17.97 -0.42
CA LEU A 66 8.51 -18.56 -0.06
C LEU A 66 9.18 -17.71 1.02
N HIS A 67 9.43 -18.30 2.18
CA HIS A 67 10.16 -17.67 3.27
C HIS A 67 11.60 -18.19 3.29
N ARG A 68 12.55 -17.27 3.08
CA ARG A 68 13.99 -17.52 3.17
C ARG A 68 14.42 -17.40 4.63
N GLY A 69 14.83 -18.53 5.20
CA GLY A 69 15.33 -18.65 6.55
C GLY A 69 16.81 -18.32 6.70
N PRO A 70 17.35 -18.57 7.90
CA PRO A 70 18.77 -18.42 8.17
C PRO A 70 19.59 -19.48 7.40
N PRO A 71 20.92 -19.31 7.30
CA PRO A 71 21.80 -20.37 6.87
C PRO A 71 21.69 -21.61 7.78
N VAL A 72 21.94 -22.80 7.25
CA VAL A 72 21.80 -24.07 7.98
C VAL A 72 22.72 -24.13 9.20
N PHE A 73 23.89 -23.52 9.12
CA PHE A 73 24.88 -23.45 10.20
C PHE A 73 24.64 -22.30 11.20
N SER A 74 23.53 -21.56 11.05
CA SER A 74 23.18 -20.47 11.97
C SER A 74 22.70 -21.01 13.32
N GLY A 75 23.01 -20.28 14.40
CA GLY A 75 22.42 -20.52 15.72
C GLY A 75 20.88 -20.40 15.74
N GLU A 76 20.27 -19.72 14.75
CA GLU A 76 18.81 -19.60 14.61
C GLU A 76 18.16 -20.83 13.95
N PHE A 77 18.93 -21.86 13.58
CA PHE A 77 18.44 -23.07 12.91
C PHE A 77 17.27 -23.71 13.68
N TRP A 78 17.48 -24.05 14.96
CA TRP A 78 16.46 -24.74 15.75
C TRP A 78 15.22 -23.89 15.96
N ARG A 79 15.39 -22.57 16.19
CA ARG A 79 14.26 -21.64 16.29
C ARG A 79 13.43 -21.57 15.00
N PHE A 80 14.08 -21.65 13.84
CA PHE A 80 13.38 -21.73 12.56
C PHE A 80 12.62 -23.05 12.44
N MET A 81 13.26 -24.16 12.79
CA MET A 81 12.64 -25.49 12.76
C MET A 81 11.44 -25.57 13.69
N ASP A 82 11.55 -25.11 14.94
CA ASP A 82 10.47 -25.08 15.93
C ASP A 82 9.25 -24.27 15.44
N LYS A 83 9.51 -23.20 14.69
CA LYS A 83 8.46 -22.33 14.16
C LYS A 83 7.68 -22.98 13.01
N TYR A 84 8.34 -23.79 12.19
CA TYR A 84 7.81 -24.20 10.89
C TYR A 84 7.57 -25.71 10.77
N LEU A 85 8.32 -26.58 11.44
CA LEU A 85 8.05 -28.01 11.43
C LEU A 85 6.68 -28.32 12.03
N GLY A 86 5.84 -29.02 11.27
CA GLY A 86 4.49 -29.40 11.69
C GLY A 86 3.50 -28.23 11.82
N SER A 87 3.89 -27.01 11.47
CA SER A 87 3.00 -25.85 11.51
C SER A 87 1.91 -25.98 10.45
N SER A 88 0.65 -25.77 10.83
CA SER A 88 -0.49 -25.79 9.89
C SER A 88 -0.43 -24.68 8.84
N SER A 89 0.40 -23.65 9.06
CA SER A 89 0.63 -22.57 8.11
C SER A 89 1.64 -22.91 7.02
N VAL A 90 2.33 -24.05 7.13
CA VAL A 90 3.33 -24.50 6.16
C VAL A 90 2.67 -25.39 5.13
N ALA A 91 2.83 -25.03 3.85
CA ALA A 91 2.36 -25.85 2.73
C ALA A 91 3.43 -26.86 2.30
N SER A 92 4.70 -26.47 2.37
CA SER A 92 5.83 -27.30 1.98
C SER A 92 7.09 -26.91 2.74
N GLY A 93 7.93 -27.89 3.05
CA GLY A 93 9.18 -27.73 3.78
C GLY A 93 9.08 -27.87 5.30
N PRO A 94 10.13 -27.46 6.03
CA PRO A 94 11.36 -26.83 5.54
C PRO A 94 12.23 -27.72 4.62
N TRP A 95 12.96 -27.11 3.67
CA TRP A 95 14.03 -27.77 2.89
C TRP A 95 15.28 -26.89 2.84
N VAL A 96 16.38 -27.42 2.30
CA VAL A 96 17.64 -26.69 2.10
C VAL A 96 17.80 -26.32 0.63
N GLU A 97 18.08 -25.06 0.35
CA GLU A 97 18.43 -24.57 -0.99
C GLU A 97 19.71 -23.73 -0.88
N GLY A 98 20.80 -24.21 -1.49
CA GLY A 98 22.14 -23.67 -1.25
C GLY A 98 22.54 -23.87 0.22
N ASP A 99 22.83 -22.77 0.90
CA ASP A 99 23.18 -22.75 2.33
C ASP A 99 21.99 -22.39 3.24
N ARG A 100 20.79 -22.15 2.69
CA ARG A 100 19.65 -21.59 3.44
C ARG A 100 18.50 -22.56 3.62
N LEU A 101 17.84 -22.39 4.76
CA LEU A 101 16.53 -22.98 5.00
C LEU A 101 15.45 -22.25 4.21
N MET A 102 14.57 -23.01 3.60
CA MET A 102 13.46 -22.52 2.79
C MET A 102 12.17 -23.17 3.29
N VAL A 103 11.08 -22.40 3.30
CA VAL A 103 9.75 -22.93 3.64
C VAL A 103 8.68 -22.19 2.86
N GLU A 104 7.70 -22.91 2.36
CA GLU A 104 6.52 -22.32 1.74
C GLU A 104 5.41 -22.18 2.79
N VAL A 105 4.99 -20.94 3.04
CA VAL A 105 4.03 -20.61 4.10
C VAL A 105 2.84 -19.83 3.58
N GLU A 106 1.68 -20.07 4.18
CA GLU A 106 0.45 -19.34 3.87
C GLU A 106 0.57 -17.87 4.28
N ARG A 107 0.16 -16.98 3.38
CA ARG A 107 0.09 -15.56 3.67
C ARG A 107 -1.13 -15.29 4.54
N ARG A 108 -0.91 -14.60 5.68
CA ARG A 108 -2.02 -14.05 6.46
C ARG A 108 -2.86 -13.06 5.66
N PHE A 109 -2.22 -12.23 4.83
CA PHE A 109 -2.89 -11.32 3.91
C PHE A 109 -2.37 -11.52 2.48
N LYS A 110 -3.26 -12.00 1.60
CA LYS A 110 -3.01 -12.08 0.15
C LYS A 110 -3.63 -10.93 -0.62
N ASP A 111 -4.63 -10.26 -0.05
CA ASP A 111 -5.32 -9.11 -0.66
C ASP A 111 -4.92 -7.83 0.09
N ALA A 112 -4.37 -6.87 -0.65
CA ALA A 112 -3.88 -5.61 -0.10
C ALA A 112 -5.01 -4.75 0.49
N ALA A 113 -6.22 -4.83 -0.06
CA ALA A 113 -7.36 -4.09 0.48
C ALA A 113 -7.81 -4.67 1.83
N ILE A 114 -7.76 -5.99 2.01
CA ILE A 114 -8.03 -6.63 3.30
C ILE A 114 -6.97 -6.23 4.33
N LEU A 115 -5.69 -6.23 3.95
CA LEU A 115 -4.60 -5.77 4.82
C LEU A 115 -4.83 -4.32 5.29
N LEU A 116 -5.07 -3.40 4.35
CA LEU A 116 -5.31 -1.99 4.69
C LEU A 116 -6.54 -1.82 5.58
N ARG A 117 -7.66 -2.48 5.27
CA ARG A 117 -8.87 -2.44 6.11
C ARG A 117 -8.56 -2.92 7.53
N SER A 118 -7.96 -4.10 7.67
CA SER A 118 -7.64 -4.70 8.97
C SER A 118 -6.73 -3.82 9.82
N CYS A 119 -5.78 -3.10 9.21
CA CYS A 119 -4.87 -2.21 9.93
C CYS A 119 -5.50 -0.86 10.29
N LEU A 120 -6.46 -0.36 9.52
CA LEU A 120 -7.07 0.96 9.71
C LEU A 120 -8.32 0.92 10.61
N GLU A 121 -9.03 -0.21 10.66
CA GLU A 121 -10.35 -0.34 11.28
C GLU A 121 -10.37 -0.02 12.79
N ASN A 122 -9.34 -0.44 13.55
CA ASN A 122 -9.37 -0.31 15.01
C ASN A 122 -8.88 1.06 15.51
N ASP A 123 -7.69 1.47 15.09
CA ASP A 123 -7.00 2.66 15.63
C ASP A 123 -6.72 3.73 14.56
N GLY A 124 -7.32 3.63 13.38
CA GLY A 124 -7.03 4.53 12.25
C GLY A 124 -5.63 4.31 11.64
N GLY A 125 -4.94 3.23 12.01
CA GLY A 125 -3.61 2.88 11.54
C GLY A 125 -2.46 3.41 12.40
N VAL A 126 -2.72 3.90 13.62
CA VAL A 126 -1.67 4.40 14.52
C VAL A 126 -0.62 3.31 14.79
N SER A 127 -1.06 2.08 15.04
CA SER A 127 -0.21 0.89 15.24
C SER A 127 0.69 0.55 14.06
N VAL A 128 0.35 1.03 12.85
CA VAL A 128 1.15 0.85 11.63
C VAL A 128 1.80 2.17 11.15
N GLY A 129 1.81 3.20 11.99
CA GLY A 129 2.56 4.44 11.76
C GLY A 129 1.75 5.61 11.18
N VAL A 130 0.44 5.46 10.94
CA VAL A 130 -0.42 6.58 10.53
C VAL A 130 -0.42 7.67 11.61
N ARG A 131 -0.30 8.92 11.18
CA ARG A 131 -0.18 10.06 12.09
C ARG A 131 -1.52 10.42 12.73
N GLY A 132 -1.47 10.94 13.96
CA GLY A 132 -2.65 11.12 14.82
C GLY A 132 -3.84 11.82 14.15
N LYS A 133 -3.61 12.94 13.44
CA LYS A 133 -4.71 13.67 12.77
C LYS A 133 -5.28 12.92 11.58
N VAL A 134 -4.45 12.18 10.86
CA VAL A 134 -4.90 11.31 9.76
C VAL A 134 -5.68 10.13 10.32
N ALA A 135 -5.18 9.52 11.40
CA ALA A 135 -5.86 8.41 12.07
C ALA A 135 -7.22 8.84 12.65
N GLU A 136 -7.33 10.04 13.24
CA GLU A 136 -8.59 10.64 13.66
C GLU A 136 -9.58 10.76 12.49
N ALA A 137 -9.12 11.25 11.34
CA ALA A 137 -9.95 11.36 10.14
C ALA A 137 -10.39 10.00 9.60
N VAL A 138 -9.49 9.01 9.59
CA VAL A 138 -9.80 7.62 9.19
C VAL A 138 -10.81 6.98 10.14
N LYS A 139 -10.68 7.20 11.45
CA LYS A 139 -11.61 6.66 12.47
C LYS A 139 -13.05 7.17 12.31
N ARG A 140 -13.24 8.39 11.81
CA ARG A 140 -14.59 8.89 11.48
C ARG A 140 -15.23 8.16 10.32
N GLY A 141 -14.43 7.52 9.46
CA GLY A 141 -14.88 6.72 8.35
C GLY A 141 -13.87 6.73 7.21
N PHE A 142 -13.64 5.55 6.64
CA PHE A 142 -12.79 5.38 5.47
C PHE A 142 -13.35 4.30 4.55
N ARG A 143 -12.90 4.33 3.29
CA ARG A 143 -13.16 3.31 2.28
C ARG A 143 -11.84 2.89 1.65
N VAL A 144 -11.65 1.60 1.44
CA VAL A 144 -10.53 1.07 0.66
C VAL A 144 -11.06 0.61 -0.68
N LEU A 145 -10.66 1.32 -1.73
CA LEU A 145 -11.19 1.19 -3.08
C LEU A 145 -10.12 0.63 -4.02
N ARG A 146 -10.54 -0.25 -4.92
CA ARG A 146 -9.71 -0.88 -5.94
C ARG A 146 -10.33 -0.69 -7.33
N ASN A 147 -9.48 -0.32 -8.29
CA ASN A 147 -9.83 -0.23 -9.71
C ASN A 147 -11.14 0.57 -9.93
N LEU A 148 -12.17 -0.07 -10.49
CA LEU A 148 -13.45 0.55 -10.81
C LEU A 148 -14.23 1.01 -9.58
N GLU A 149 -13.91 0.55 -8.37
CA GLU A 149 -14.51 1.05 -7.14
C GLU A 149 -14.19 2.55 -6.91
N LEU A 150 -13.14 3.08 -7.54
CA LEU A 150 -12.84 4.52 -7.51
C LEU A 150 -13.81 5.35 -8.35
N TRP A 151 -14.61 4.73 -9.23
CA TRP A 151 -15.48 5.43 -10.17
C TRP A 151 -16.44 6.40 -9.49
N GLU A 152 -17.01 6.03 -8.35
CA GLU A 152 -17.90 6.91 -7.58
C GLU A 152 -17.20 8.20 -7.14
N VAL A 153 -15.96 8.08 -6.68
CA VAL A 153 -15.16 9.22 -6.20
C VAL A 153 -14.78 10.11 -7.37
N LEU A 154 -14.34 9.51 -8.48
CA LEU A 154 -13.98 10.23 -9.71
C LEU A 154 -15.17 11.01 -10.28
N LYS A 155 -16.36 10.39 -10.31
CA LYS A 155 -17.58 11.02 -10.83
C LYS A 155 -18.05 12.19 -9.96
N SER A 156 -17.85 12.10 -8.64
CA SER A 156 -18.30 13.13 -7.70
C SER A 156 -17.33 14.30 -7.51
N ASN A 157 -16.09 14.19 -8.01
CA ASN A 157 -15.05 15.18 -7.75
C ASN A 157 -14.14 15.40 -8.96
N ASP A 158 -14.45 16.44 -9.75
CA ASP A 158 -13.73 16.77 -10.98
C ASP A 158 -12.22 17.03 -10.74
N ARG A 159 -11.87 17.66 -9.61
CA ARG A 159 -10.46 17.92 -9.27
C ARG A 159 -9.70 16.62 -9.02
N PHE A 160 -10.32 15.67 -8.35
CA PHE A 160 -9.73 14.35 -8.16
C PHE A 160 -9.65 13.59 -9.49
N ASN A 161 -10.64 13.72 -10.37
CA ASN A 161 -10.64 13.10 -11.68
C ASN A 161 -9.47 13.59 -12.56
N CYS A 162 -9.26 14.90 -12.63
CA CYS A 162 -8.10 15.49 -13.31
C CYS A 162 -6.78 14.98 -12.72
N TYR A 163 -6.66 15.01 -11.39
CA TYR A 163 -5.46 14.50 -10.71
C TYR A 163 -5.21 13.02 -10.99
N MET A 164 -6.25 12.20 -10.98
CA MET A 164 -6.15 10.76 -11.25
C MET A 164 -5.71 10.51 -12.69
N SER A 165 -6.20 11.31 -13.65
CA SER A 165 -5.78 11.22 -15.05
C SER A 165 -4.29 11.51 -15.20
N GLU A 166 -3.79 12.58 -14.58
CA GLU A 166 -2.34 12.89 -14.54
C GLU A 166 -1.52 11.79 -13.85
N PHE A 167 -2.03 11.25 -12.75
CA PHE A 167 -1.40 10.14 -12.05
C PHE A 167 -1.29 8.90 -12.95
N LEU A 168 -2.36 8.55 -13.68
CA LEU A 168 -2.37 7.39 -14.57
C LEU A 168 -1.48 7.58 -15.79
N ASP A 169 -1.50 8.76 -16.41
CA ASP A 169 -0.64 9.08 -17.55
C ASP A 169 0.84 8.93 -17.19
N GLY A 170 1.20 9.25 -15.93
CA GLY A 170 2.57 9.16 -15.43
C GLY A 170 3.56 10.11 -16.12
N LEU A 171 3.08 10.91 -17.09
CA LEU A 171 3.82 11.93 -17.81
C LEU A 171 3.66 13.27 -17.09
N PRO A 172 4.76 13.86 -16.59
CA PRO A 172 4.73 15.22 -16.05
C PRO A 172 4.23 16.21 -17.09
N THR A 173 3.49 17.24 -16.65
CA THR A 173 2.89 18.25 -17.55
C THR A 173 3.91 18.92 -18.46
N TRP A 174 5.10 19.25 -17.94
CA TRP A 174 6.18 19.86 -18.73
C TRP A 174 6.66 18.95 -19.87
N LEU A 175 6.62 17.63 -19.69
CA LEU A 175 7.02 16.66 -20.72
C LEU A 175 5.90 16.47 -21.75
N LYS A 176 4.63 16.56 -21.33
CA LYS A 176 3.48 16.55 -22.26
C LYS A 176 3.55 17.73 -23.23
N SER A 177 3.80 18.93 -22.72
CA SER A 177 3.97 20.13 -23.56
C SER A 177 5.11 19.95 -24.57
N TRP A 178 6.24 19.38 -24.14
CA TRP A 178 7.35 19.09 -25.05
C TRP A 178 6.95 18.11 -26.17
N VAL A 179 6.24 17.03 -25.84
CA VAL A 179 5.75 16.05 -26.85
C VAL A 179 4.78 16.72 -27.83
N GLU A 180 3.85 17.54 -27.35
CA GLU A 180 2.87 18.23 -28.21
C GLU A 180 3.52 19.22 -29.19
N GLU A 181 4.57 19.91 -28.78
CA GLU A 181 5.34 20.83 -29.64
C GLU A 181 6.12 20.08 -30.72
N HIS A 182 6.68 18.91 -30.40
CA HIS A 182 7.55 18.16 -31.31
C HIS A 182 6.79 17.14 -32.18
N SER A 183 5.54 16.79 -31.83
CA SER A 183 4.67 15.91 -32.63
C SER A 183 3.90 16.65 -33.72
N LYS A 184 3.90 18.00 -33.70
CA LYS A 184 3.27 18.85 -34.74
C LYS A 184 4.23 19.25 -35.87
N GLY A 185 5.49 18.79 -35.81
CA GLY A 185 6.54 19.09 -36.77
C GLY A 185 6.82 17.97 -37.79
N GLU A 186 6.10 16.85 -37.71
CA GLU A 186 6.08 15.76 -38.71
C GLU A 186 4.74 15.76 -39.46
#